data_AF-A0A6P0XS85-F1
#
_entry.id   AF-A0A6P0XS85-F1
#
_cell.length_a   1.000
_cell.length_b   1.000
_cell.length_c   1.000
_cell.angle_alpha   90.00
_cell.angle_beta   90.00
_cell.angle_gamma   90.00
#
_symmetry.space_group_name_H-M   'P 1'
#
loop_
_entity.id
_entity.type
_entity.pdbx_description
1 polymer ?
#
loop_
_entity_poly.entity_id
_entity_poly.type
_entity_poly.pdbx_seq_one_letter_code
_entity_poly.pdbx_strand_id
1 'polypeptide(L)'
;MLFAITPILTPREKKIFQDYCDTVLVKAIRNMGKEFNYLRVYESSFISPKLIIECLWYIKPITLFLGYPNTEPEHKLSEIRKAALDDPCCWSHKMEDLELLETVKNFISLSQAIEKDCVRYGFPFFDVSDNWHNTVELALIHILTCIDRKINLNLDNQLF
;
A
#
# COMPACT_ATOMS: atom_id res chain seq x y z
N MET A 1 -4.95 0.04 -2.50
CA MET A 1 -4.27 -0.68 -1.39
C MET A 1 -2.80 -0.28 -1.41
N LEU A 2 -2.32 0.38 -0.36
CA LEU A 2 -0.90 0.78 -0.20
C LEU A 2 -0.14 -0.36 0.47
N PHE A 3 1.05 -0.64 -0.07
CA PHE A 3 2.09 -1.39 0.60
C PHE A 3 3.25 -0.45 0.91
N ALA A 4 3.51 -0.20 2.19
CA ALA A 4 4.65 0.58 2.65
C ALA A 4 5.61 -0.29 3.46
N ILE A 5 6.88 -0.32 3.07
CA ILE A 5 7.94 -1.09 3.72
C ILE A 5 8.97 -0.12 4.29
N THR A 6 9.22 -0.24 5.59
CA THR A 6 10.23 0.58 6.28
C THR A 6 11.31 -0.34 6.84
N PRO A 7 12.60 0.08 6.80
CA PRO A 7 13.60 -0.57 7.63
C PRO A 7 13.24 -0.39 9.11
N ILE A 8 13.76 -1.26 10.00
CA ILE A 8 13.67 -1.06 11.45
C ILE A 8 14.30 0.29 11.79
N LEU A 9 13.51 1.15 12.42
CA LEU A 9 13.94 2.47 12.89
C LEU A 9 15.13 2.34 13.85
N THR A 10 16.18 3.13 13.63
CA THR A 10 17.26 3.34 14.59
C THR A 10 16.72 3.89 15.92
N PRO A 11 17.44 3.81 17.06
CA PRO A 11 16.97 4.39 18.33
C PRO A 11 16.61 5.88 18.25
N ARG A 12 17.34 6.64 17.42
CA ARG A 12 17.06 8.06 17.16
C ARG A 12 15.77 8.26 16.38
N GLU A 13 15.57 7.48 15.31
CA GLU A 13 14.33 7.50 14.53
C GLU A 13 13.15 6.97 15.33
N LYS A 14 13.35 5.99 16.21
CA LYS A 14 12.34 5.52 17.17
C LYS A 14 11.87 6.66 18.05
N LYS A 15 12.79 7.47 18.60
CA LYS A 15 12.46 8.63 19.43
C LYS A 15 11.67 9.70 18.66
N ILE A 16 12.15 10.09 17.47
CA ILE A 16 11.45 11.03 16.58
C ILE A 16 10.06 10.49 16.18
N PHE A 17 9.98 9.19 15.87
CA PHE A 17 8.74 8.51 15.53
C PHE A 17 7.79 8.50 16.73
N GLN A 18 8.28 8.23 17.95
CA GLN A 18 7.49 8.24 19.18
C GLN A 18 6.91 9.63 19.47
N ASP A 19 7.70 10.68 19.27
CA ASP A 19 7.29 12.08 19.49
C ASP A 19 6.24 12.57 18.46
N TYR A 20 6.21 11.99 17.25
CA TYR A 20 5.20 12.28 16.20
C TYR A 20 3.97 11.34 16.24
N CYS A 21 4.05 10.22 16.97
CA CYS A 21 3.10 9.10 16.95
C CYS A 21 1.80 9.30 17.76
N ASP A 22 1.57 10.47 18.36
CA ASP A 22 0.40 10.64 19.23
C ASP A 22 -0.94 10.68 18.48
N THR A 23 -0.91 10.70 17.15
CA THR A 23 -2.12 10.58 16.34
C THR A 23 -2.59 9.12 16.19
N VAL A 24 -3.91 8.92 16.26
CA VAL A 24 -4.59 7.61 16.17
C VAL A 24 -4.18 6.82 14.92
N LEU A 25 -3.94 7.53 13.81
CA LEU A 25 -3.56 6.93 12.52
C LEU A 25 -2.20 6.24 12.58
N VAL A 26 -1.20 6.83 13.26
CA VAL A 26 0.13 6.21 13.35
C VAL A 26 0.11 5.00 14.29
N LYS A 27 -0.71 5.03 15.35
CA LYS A 27 -0.96 3.85 16.21
C LYS A 27 -1.65 2.73 15.44
N ALA A 28 -2.61 3.05 14.57
CA ALA A 28 -3.27 2.07 13.70
C ALA A 28 -2.29 1.46 12.69
N ILE A 29 -1.50 2.28 12.00
CA ILE A 29 -0.45 1.84 11.07
C ILE A 29 0.53 0.92 11.80
N ARG A 30 1.02 1.30 13.00
CA ARG A 30 1.92 0.48 13.83
C ARG A 30 1.35 -0.91 14.13
N ASN A 31 0.07 -1.01 14.44
CA ASN A 31 -0.57 -2.27 14.82
C ASN A 31 -0.91 -3.15 13.59
N MET A 32 -0.92 -2.59 12.39
CA MET A 32 -1.10 -3.32 11.12
C MET A 32 0.21 -3.85 10.55
N GLY A 33 1.35 -3.36 11.05
CA GLY A 33 2.67 -3.72 10.56
C GLY A 33 3.06 -5.16 10.90
N LYS A 34 3.40 -5.97 9.90
CA LYS A 34 4.07 -7.26 10.13
C LYS A 34 5.59 -7.06 10.07
N GLU A 35 6.29 -7.56 11.07
CA GLU A 35 7.76 -7.52 11.13
C GLU A 35 8.35 -8.76 10.44
N PHE A 36 9.31 -8.52 9.55
CA PHE A 36 10.07 -9.54 8.84
C PHE A 36 11.56 -9.20 8.95
N ASN A 37 12.24 -9.75 9.97
CA ASN A 37 13.62 -9.41 10.29
C ASN A 37 13.80 -7.89 10.35
N TYR A 38 14.59 -7.29 9.45
CA TYR A 38 14.91 -5.87 9.38
C TYR A 38 13.87 -5.00 8.68
N LEU A 39 12.75 -5.58 8.24
CA LEU A 39 11.69 -4.89 7.49
C LEU A 39 10.39 -4.90 8.27
N ARG A 40 9.64 -3.80 8.18
CA ARG A 40 8.26 -3.75 8.62
C ARG A 40 7.36 -3.39 7.45
N VAL A 41 6.37 -4.23 7.20
CA VAL A 41 5.42 -4.09 6.08
C VAL A 41 4.09 -3.59 6.60
N TYR A 42 3.61 -2.50 6.05
CA TYR A 42 2.34 -1.87 6.34
C TYR A 42 1.43 -1.98 5.13
N GLU A 43 0.31 -2.67 5.29
CA GLU A 43 -0.75 -2.75 4.29
C GLU A 43 -1.92 -1.88 4.76
N SER A 44 -2.42 -0.97 3.91
CA SER A 44 -3.59 -0.16 4.26
C SER A 44 -4.31 0.40 3.05
N SER A 45 -5.63 0.58 3.16
CA SER A 45 -6.43 1.41 2.25
C SER A 45 -6.56 2.87 2.71
N PHE A 46 -6.06 3.19 3.92
CA PHE A 46 -6.26 4.51 4.56
C PHE A 46 -5.05 5.44 4.45
N ILE A 47 -3.92 4.96 3.91
CA ILE A 47 -2.72 5.78 3.73
C ILE A 47 -2.71 6.31 2.30
N SER A 48 -2.76 7.63 2.15
CA SER A 48 -2.64 8.30 0.86
C SER A 48 -1.19 8.77 0.59
N PRO A 49 -0.83 9.04 -0.67
CA PRO A 49 0.46 9.65 -1.02
C PRO A 49 0.75 10.93 -0.23
N LYS A 50 -0.26 11.79 -0.08
CA LYS A 50 -0.17 13.03 0.69
C LYS A 50 0.20 12.79 2.15
N LEU A 51 -0.41 11.79 2.80
CA LEU A 51 -0.09 11.45 4.19
C LEU A 51 1.37 11.02 4.36
N ILE A 52 1.94 10.32 3.37
CA ILE A 52 3.35 9.91 3.44
C ILE A 52 4.26 11.14 3.44
N ILE A 53 3.98 12.13 2.59
CA ILE A 53 4.75 13.37 2.54
C ILE A 53 4.58 14.18 3.83
N GLU A 54 3.36 14.30 4.35
CA GLU A 54 3.08 15.15 5.50
C GLU A 54 3.55 14.52 6.82
N CYS A 55 3.42 13.20 6.97
CA CYS A 55 3.59 12.52 8.26
C CYS A 55 4.72 11.49 8.29
N LEU A 56 5.19 10.99 7.14
CA LEU A 56 6.15 9.86 7.08
C LEU A 56 7.42 10.20 6.29
N TRP A 57 7.65 11.46 5.93
CA TRP A 57 8.80 11.87 5.12
C TRP A 57 10.15 11.52 5.75
N TYR A 58 10.25 11.55 7.08
CA TYR A 58 11.51 11.36 7.80
C TYR A 58 11.97 9.90 7.83
N ILE A 59 11.05 8.92 7.79
CA ILE A 59 11.40 7.49 7.73
C ILE A 59 11.68 7.01 6.29
N LYS A 60 11.37 7.86 5.30
CA LYS A 60 11.56 7.61 3.86
C LYS A 60 11.13 6.19 3.45
N PRO A 61 9.86 5.81 3.64
CA PRO A 61 9.43 4.44 3.43
C PRO A 61 9.56 4.04 1.95
N ILE A 62 9.90 2.77 1.69
CA ILE A 62 9.67 2.18 0.37
C ILE A 62 8.16 2.06 0.23
N THR A 63 7.57 2.61 -0.82
CA THR A 63 6.12 2.73 -0.94
C THR A 63 5.68 2.35 -2.33
N LEU A 64 4.56 1.65 -2.43
CA LEU A 64 3.84 1.48 -3.68
C LEU A 64 2.34 1.42 -3.46
N PHE A 65 1.62 1.87 -4.48
CA PHE A 65 0.17 1.87 -4.49
C PHE A 65 -0.33 0.92 -5.57
N LEU A 66 -1.30 0.08 -5.21
CA LEU A 66 -2.04 -0.78 -6.13
C LEU A 66 -3.50 -0.33 -6.18
N GLY A 67 -4.07 -0.30 -7.38
CA GLY A 67 -5.50 -0.01 -7.58
C GLY A 67 -5.96 -0.43 -8.97
N TYR A 68 -7.26 -0.32 -9.21
CA TYR A 68 -7.89 -0.67 -10.49
C TYR A 68 -8.67 0.54 -11.03
N PRO A 69 -7.99 1.64 -11.41
CA PRO A 69 -8.64 2.86 -11.87
C PRO A 69 -9.36 2.71 -13.22
N ASN A 70 -8.99 1.69 -14.00
CA ASN A 70 -9.36 1.53 -15.41
C ASN A 70 -10.14 0.22 -15.64
N THR A 71 -11.24 0.04 -14.91
CA THR A 71 -12.14 -1.11 -15.07
C THR A 71 -13.59 -0.65 -15.06
N GLU A 72 -14.45 -1.37 -15.77
CA GLU A 72 -15.89 -1.19 -15.65
C GLU A 72 -16.39 -1.77 -14.30
N PRO A 73 -17.28 -1.08 -13.57
CA PRO A 73 -17.77 -1.55 -12.27
C PRO A 73 -18.44 -2.92 -12.32
N GLU A 74 -19.25 -3.17 -13.36
CA GLU A 74 -19.97 -4.42 -13.55
C GLU A 74 -19.02 -5.58 -13.84
N HIS A 75 -17.95 -5.31 -14.60
CA HIS A 75 -16.90 -6.29 -14.85
C HIS A 75 -16.19 -6.66 -13.56
N LYS A 76 -15.77 -5.67 -12.77
CA LYS A 76 -15.06 -5.90 -11.50
C LYS A 76 -15.96 -6.59 -10.46
N LEU A 77 -17.26 -6.26 -10.41
CA LEU A 77 -18.24 -6.97 -9.59
C LEU A 77 -18.27 -8.46 -9.94
N SER A 78 -18.32 -8.79 -11.23
CA SER A 78 -18.32 -10.18 -11.71
C SER A 78 -17.06 -10.93 -11.29
N GLU A 79 -15.89 -10.30 -11.40
CA GLU A 79 -14.63 -10.89 -10.94
C GLU A 79 -14.59 -11.13 -9.44
N ILE A 80 -15.05 -10.17 -8.63
CA ILE A 80 -15.14 -10.31 -7.17
C ILE A 80 -16.05 -11.49 -6.82
N ARG A 81 -17.22 -11.60 -7.45
CA ARG A 81 -18.16 -12.71 -7.22
C ARG A 81 -17.56 -14.05 -7.63
N LYS A 82 -16.88 -14.10 -8.76
CA LYS A 82 -16.18 -15.31 -9.22
C LYS A 82 -15.12 -15.74 -8.21
N ALA A 83 -14.29 -14.82 -7.73
CA ALA A 83 -13.25 -15.11 -6.75
C ALA A 83 -13.83 -15.49 -5.38
N ALA A 84 -14.98 -14.93 -5.00
CA ALA A 84 -15.64 -15.23 -3.73
C ALA A 84 -16.13 -16.68 -3.63
N LEU A 85 -16.46 -17.32 -4.76
CA LEU A 85 -16.88 -18.73 -4.78
C LEU A 85 -15.84 -19.68 -4.18
N ASP A 86 -14.56 -19.34 -4.34
CA ASP A 86 -13.44 -20.15 -3.86
C ASP A 86 -12.99 -19.78 -2.43
N ASP A 87 -13.54 -18.71 -1.84
CA ASP A 87 -13.18 -18.21 -0.51
C ASP A 87 -14.41 -18.03 0.39
N PRO A 88 -14.71 -18.99 1.30
CA PRO A 88 -15.87 -18.89 2.19
C PRO A 88 -15.80 -17.68 3.13
N CYS A 89 -14.61 -17.12 3.37
CA CYS A 89 -14.39 -15.95 4.21
C CYS A 89 -14.45 -14.62 3.43
N CYS A 90 -14.79 -14.65 2.14
CA CYS A 90 -14.83 -13.46 1.32
C CYS A 90 -15.78 -12.41 1.92
N TRP A 91 -15.27 -11.19 2.13
CA TRP A 91 -16.03 -10.08 2.70
C TRP A 91 -17.28 -9.74 1.87
N SER A 92 -17.23 -9.98 0.56
CA SER A 92 -18.33 -9.68 -0.36
C SER A 92 -19.57 -10.53 -0.12
N HIS A 93 -19.45 -11.69 0.56
CA HIS A 93 -20.60 -12.57 0.89
C HIS A 93 -21.65 -11.89 1.78
N LYS A 94 -21.29 -10.81 2.46
CA LYS A 94 -22.18 -10.07 3.36
C LYS A 94 -22.95 -8.95 2.67
N MET A 95 -22.78 -8.77 1.36
CA MET A 95 -23.31 -7.64 0.61
C MET A 95 -24.12 -8.13 -0.57
N GLU A 96 -25.25 -7.49 -0.81
CA GLU A 96 -26.06 -7.70 -2.01
C GLU A 96 -25.39 -7.08 -3.24
N ASP A 97 -25.71 -7.56 -4.44
CA ASP A 97 -25.03 -7.13 -5.68
C ASP A 97 -25.12 -5.62 -5.94
N LEU A 98 -26.27 -5.00 -5.64
CA LEU A 98 -26.43 -3.55 -5.81
C LEU A 98 -25.55 -2.75 -4.83
N GLU A 99 -25.44 -3.22 -3.58
CA GLU A 99 -24.59 -2.59 -2.56
C GLU A 99 -23.10 -2.78 -2.88
N LEU A 100 -22.74 -3.98 -3.33
CA LEU A 100 -21.39 -4.31 -3.74
C LEU A 100 -20.99 -3.52 -4.99
N LEU A 101 -21.89 -3.35 -5.96
CA LEU A 101 -21.64 -2.53 -7.15
C LEU A 101 -21.32 -1.08 -6.79
N GLU A 102 -22.09 -0.48 -5.87
CA GLU A 102 -21.82 0.87 -5.39
C GLU A 102 -20.46 0.96 -4.67
N THR A 103 -20.13 -0.06 -3.88
CA THR A 103 -18.83 -0.17 -3.22
C THR A 103 -17.68 -0.27 -4.23
N VAL A 104 -17.85 -1.05 -5.30
CA VAL A 104 -16.88 -1.17 -6.39
C VAL A 104 -16.68 0.17 -7.09
N LYS A 105 -17.75 0.91 -7.41
CA LYS A 105 -17.67 2.26 -8.00
C LYS A 105 -16.87 3.22 -7.12
N ASN A 106 -17.08 3.15 -5.80
CA ASN A 106 -16.32 3.94 -4.84
C ASN A 106 -14.84 3.56 -4.82
N PHE A 107 -14.50 2.28 -4.92
CA PHE A 107 -13.10 1.83 -4.97
C PHE A 107 -12.39 2.17 -6.29
N ILE A 108 -13.11 2.15 -7.42
CA ILE A 108 -12.58 2.62 -8.71
C ILE A 108 -12.28 4.11 -8.62
N SER A 109 -13.24 4.90 -8.13
CA SER A 109 -13.08 6.35 -7.96
C SER A 109 -11.93 6.69 -7.02
N LEU A 110 -11.78 5.95 -5.91
CA LEU A 110 -10.66 6.08 -4.99
C LEU A 110 -9.33 5.72 -5.66
N SER A 111 -9.29 4.64 -6.47
CA SER A 111 -8.09 4.23 -7.19
C SER A 111 -7.62 5.33 -8.15
N GLN A 112 -8.53 5.96 -8.89
CA GLN A 112 -8.24 7.08 -9.79
C GLN A 112 -7.73 8.32 -9.04
N ALA A 113 -8.28 8.61 -7.86
CA ALA A 113 -7.80 9.72 -7.03
C ALA A 113 -6.39 9.44 -6.50
N ILE A 114 -6.13 8.22 -6.02
CA ILE A 114 -4.81 7.80 -5.53
C ILE A 114 -3.79 7.83 -6.66
N GLU A 115 -4.12 7.36 -7.86
CA GLU A 115 -3.25 7.39 -9.03
C GLU A 115 -2.79 8.83 -9.35
N LYS A 116 -3.74 9.77 -9.40
CA LYS A 116 -3.43 11.20 -9.62
C LYS A 116 -2.50 11.75 -8.54
N ASP A 117 -2.73 11.41 -7.27
CA ASP A 117 -1.86 11.81 -6.18
C ASP A 117 -0.47 11.16 -6.27
N CYS A 118 -0.39 9.88 -6.64
CA CYS A 118 0.89 9.20 -6.86
C CYS A 118 1.72 9.90 -7.94
N VAL A 119 1.10 10.24 -9.08
CA VAL A 119 1.74 11.03 -10.14
C VAL A 119 2.21 12.38 -9.59
N ARG A 120 1.35 13.09 -8.85
CA ARG A 120 1.64 14.42 -8.29
C ARG A 120 2.83 14.40 -7.33
N TYR A 121 2.93 13.39 -6.49
CA TYR A 121 3.93 13.31 -5.42
C TYR A 121 5.12 12.40 -5.76
N GLY A 122 5.17 11.83 -6.96
CA GLY A 122 6.26 10.99 -7.43
C GLY A 122 6.31 9.59 -6.79
N PHE A 123 5.16 9.04 -6.42
CA PHE A 123 5.07 7.67 -5.92
C PHE A 123 4.70 6.69 -7.04
N PRO A 124 5.20 5.44 -6.98
CA PRO A 124 4.83 4.41 -7.94
C PRO A 124 3.39 3.94 -7.70
N PHE A 125 2.61 3.94 -8.76
CA PHE A 125 1.26 3.37 -8.82
C PHE A 125 1.24 2.23 -9.83
N PHE A 126 0.59 1.14 -9.47
CA PHE A 126 0.49 -0.08 -10.26
C PHE A 126 -0.98 -0.39 -10.53
N ASP A 127 -1.37 -0.29 -11.80
CA ASP A 127 -2.73 -0.56 -12.25
C ASP A 127 -2.95 -2.07 -12.45
N VAL A 128 -3.83 -2.62 -11.62
CA VAL A 128 -4.22 -4.04 -11.63
C VAL A 128 -5.59 -4.28 -12.28
N SER A 129 -6.10 -3.33 -13.08
CA SER A 129 -7.43 -3.43 -13.68
C SER A 129 -7.59 -4.68 -14.55
N ASP A 130 -6.64 -4.93 -15.46
CA ASP A 130 -6.73 -5.98 -16.49
C ASP A 130 -5.68 -7.10 -16.35
N ASN A 131 -4.55 -6.84 -15.68
CA ASN A 131 -3.43 -7.79 -15.64
C ASN A 131 -2.85 -7.95 -14.23
N TRP A 132 -3.68 -8.45 -13.32
CA TRP A 132 -3.34 -8.63 -11.91
C TRP A 132 -1.99 -9.34 -11.72
N HIS A 133 -1.78 -10.50 -12.36
CA HIS A 133 -0.60 -11.33 -12.11
C HIS A 133 0.70 -10.61 -12.50
N ASN A 134 0.76 -10.08 -13.72
CA ASN A 134 1.96 -9.40 -14.20
C ASN A 134 2.20 -8.09 -13.44
N THR A 135 1.14 -7.33 -13.16
CA THR A 135 1.28 -6.06 -12.41
C THR A 135 1.79 -6.30 -11.00
N VAL A 136 1.29 -7.32 -10.31
CA VAL A 136 1.78 -7.67 -8.96
C VAL A 136 3.24 -8.13 -8.99
N GLU A 137 3.65 -8.87 -10.02
CA GLU A 137 5.06 -9.25 -10.21
C GLU A 137 5.96 -8.03 -10.39
N LEU A 138 5.54 -7.05 -11.22
CA LEU A 138 6.26 -5.78 -11.38
C LEU A 138 6.34 -4.98 -10.06
N ALA A 139 5.26 -4.96 -9.29
CA ALA A 139 5.23 -4.32 -7.97
C ALA A 139 6.21 -4.99 -6.99
N LEU A 140 6.31 -6.33 -7.01
CA LEU A 140 7.27 -7.08 -6.21
C LEU A 140 8.71 -6.78 -6.64
N ILE A 141 9.00 -6.79 -7.93
CA ILE A 141 10.33 -6.44 -8.48
C ILE A 141 10.74 -5.03 -8.04
N HIS A 142 9.81 -4.08 -8.07
CA HIS A 142 10.04 -2.72 -7.59
C HIS A 142 10.43 -2.70 -6.11
N ILE A 143 9.66 -3.38 -5.25
CA ILE A 143 9.97 -3.48 -3.81
C ILE A 143 11.37 -4.05 -3.60
N LEU A 144 11.68 -5.19 -4.23
CA LEU A 144 12.94 -5.90 -4.05
C LEU A 144 14.12 -5.02 -4.49
N THR A 145 13.98 -4.31 -5.61
CA THR A 145 14.98 -3.36 -6.11
C THR A 145 15.21 -2.22 -5.12
N CYS A 146 14.14 -1.68 -4.53
CA CYS A 146 14.24 -0.62 -3.52
C CYS A 146 14.89 -1.11 -2.21
N ILE A 147 14.59 -2.35 -1.79
CA ILE A 147 15.20 -2.96 -0.61
C ILE A 147 16.70 -3.15 -0.84
N ASP A 148 17.09 -3.76 -1.96
CA ASP A 148 18.50 -4.00 -2.30
C ASP A 148 19.31 -2.70 -2.31
N ARG A 149 18.80 -1.66 -3.00
CA ARG A 149 19.42 -0.32 -2.99
C ARG A 149 19.59 0.25 -1.60
N LYS A 150 18.59 0.10 -0.72
CA LYS A 150 18.68 0.60 0.66
C LYS A 150 19.68 -0.18 1.51
N ILE A 151 19.78 -1.49 1.32
CA ILE A 151 20.76 -2.32 2.04
C ILE A 151 22.17 -1.92 1.62
N ASN A 152 22.42 -1.80 0.31
CA ASN A 152 23.74 -1.42 -0.21
C ASN A 152 24.17 -0.02 0.26
N LEU A 153 23.26 0.97 0.24
CA LEU A 153 23.53 2.31 0.79
C LEU A 153 23.85 2.31 2.29
N ASN A 154 23.28 1.39 3.07
CA ASN A 154 23.56 1.30 4.51
C ASN A 154 24.91 0.64 4.80
N LEU A 155 25.35 -0.31 3.96
CA LEU A 155 26.67 -0.95 4.09
C LEU A 155 27.79 0.03 3.76
N ASP A 156 27.63 0.86 2.71
CA ASP A 156 28.61 1.87 2.34
C ASP A 156 28.79 2.94 3.44
N ASN A 157 27.72 3.29 4.14
CA ASN A 157 27.75 4.26 5.26
C ASN A 157 28.30 3.68 6.58
N GLN A 158 28.57 2.38 6.67
CA GLN A 158 29.21 1.75 7.84
C GLN A 158 30.72 1.54 7.67
N LEU A 159 31.26 1.80 6.48
CA LEU A 159 32.68 1.65 6.15
C LEU A 159 33.49 2.95 6.29
N PHE A 160 32.88 4.03 6.82
CA PHE A 160 33.52 5.33 7.06
C PHE A 160 33.32 5.80 8.49
#